data_AF-A0AAU1Z5K8-F1
#
_entry.id   AF-A0AAU1Z5K8-F1
#
_cell.length_a   1.000
_cell.length_b   1.000
_cell.length_c   1.000
_cell.angle_alpha   90.00
_cell.angle_beta   90.00
_cell.angle_gamma   90.00
#
_symmetry.space_group_name_H-M   'P 1'
#
loop_
_entity.id
_entity.type
_entity.pdbx_description
1 polymer ?
#
loop_
_entity_poly.entity_id
_entity_poly.type
_entity_poly.pdbx_seq_one_letter_code
_entity_poly.pdbx_strand_id
1 'polypeptide(L)'
;MRRSTSEEAWGCVEEFVALSSALSGFGVTELEKTGMADAYADFVAARVGAGPCRALLTAPVTAGDLPERLSEELLELARSITQLWYTGSWTESAGSAPTVVSARAYAEGLVWRTLGGHAPGTGRPGYGSWSEPPDGEAVGPVAGTVLSVPGPVRGPVPGPIRGPVPRAVR
;
A
#
# COMPACT_ATOMS: atom_id res chain seq x y z
N MET A 1 9.87 -36.23 -6.55
CA MET A 1 9.12 -35.03 -6.13
C MET A 1 9.95 -33.82 -6.52
N ARG A 2 9.40 -32.93 -7.37
CA ARG A 2 10.06 -31.68 -7.78
C ARG A 2 9.85 -30.67 -6.65
N ARG A 3 10.89 -29.94 -6.23
CA ARG A 3 10.72 -28.84 -5.27
C ARG A 3 9.86 -27.76 -5.91
N SER A 4 9.08 -27.06 -5.09
CA SER A 4 8.33 -25.89 -5.56
C SER A 4 9.30 -24.76 -5.93
N THR A 5 8.95 -23.92 -6.90
CA THR A 5 9.81 -22.83 -7.37
C THR A 5 10.19 -21.86 -6.24
N SER A 6 9.30 -21.67 -5.27
CA SER A 6 9.54 -20.87 -4.06
C SER A 6 10.53 -21.52 -3.10
N GLU A 7 10.47 -22.82 -2.85
CA GLU A 7 11.49 -23.52 -2.07
C GLU A 7 12.87 -23.46 -2.75
N GLU A 8 12.93 -23.52 -4.08
CA GLU A 8 14.19 -23.37 -4.82
C GLU A 8 14.76 -21.95 -4.70
N ALA A 9 13.89 -20.94 -4.66
CA ALA A 9 14.23 -19.53 -4.59
C ALA A 9 14.61 -19.06 -3.19
N TRP A 10 13.87 -19.50 -2.17
CA TRP A 10 13.96 -18.97 -0.81
C TRP A 10 14.45 -19.98 0.23
N GLY A 11 14.54 -21.28 -0.10
CA GLY A 11 14.79 -22.32 0.89
C GLY A 11 13.55 -22.67 1.71
N CYS A 12 13.00 -21.69 2.44
CA CYS A 12 11.72 -21.76 3.14
C CYS A 12 11.05 -20.37 3.22
N VAL A 13 9.79 -20.31 3.62
CA VAL A 13 9.03 -19.05 3.68
C VAL A 13 9.58 -18.11 4.77
N GLU A 14 10.14 -18.67 5.84
CA GLU A 14 10.71 -17.92 6.96
C GLU A 14 11.93 -17.09 6.53
N GLU A 15 12.75 -17.58 5.60
CA GLU A 15 13.88 -16.83 5.04
C GLU A 15 13.38 -15.62 4.23
N PHE A 16 12.32 -15.81 3.43
CA PHE A 16 11.66 -14.71 2.71
C PHE A 16 11.07 -13.67 3.67
N VAL A 17 10.42 -14.10 4.75
CA VAL A 17 9.84 -13.20 5.76
C VAL A 17 10.94 -12.45 6.52
N ALA A 18 12.04 -13.11 6.89
CA ALA A 18 13.17 -12.47 7.56
C ALA A 18 13.80 -11.37 6.70
N LEU A 19 14.05 -11.65 5.41
CA LEU A 19 14.51 -10.64 4.44
C LEU A 19 13.50 -9.50 4.31
N SER A 20 12.22 -9.84 4.15
CA SER A 20 11.14 -8.85 4.01
C SER A 20 11.00 -7.95 5.23
N SER A 21 11.26 -8.47 6.43
CA SER A 21 11.27 -7.70 7.67
C SER A 21 12.39 -6.66 7.66
N ALA A 22 13.60 -7.06 7.26
CA ALA A 22 14.72 -6.15 7.12
C ALA A 22 14.49 -5.06 6.07
N LEU A 23 13.81 -5.39 4.96
CA LEU A 23 13.54 -4.46 3.85
C LEU A 23 12.39 -3.48 4.14
N SER A 24 11.34 -3.93 4.84
CA SER A 24 10.13 -3.13 5.09
C SER A 24 10.18 -2.35 6.41
N GLY A 25 11.04 -2.76 7.35
CA GLY A 25 11.07 -2.20 8.70
C GLY A 25 9.96 -2.70 9.64
N PHE A 26 9.08 -3.59 9.16
CA PHE A 26 8.07 -4.27 9.98
C PHE A 26 8.62 -5.56 10.58
N GLY A 27 8.16 -5.93 11.77
CA GLY A 27 8.59 -7.17 12.42
C GLY A 27 8.06 -8.42 11.71
N VAL A 28 8.81 -9.53 11.80
CA VAL A 28 8.43 -10.85 11.26
C VAL A 28 7.00 -11.25 11.62
N THR A 29 6.63 -11.16 12.91
CA THR A 29 5.27 -11.51 13.37
C THR A 29 4.18 -10.61 12.76
N GLU A 30 4.50 -9.36 12.44
CA GLU A 30 3.53 -8.45 11.81
C GLU A 30 3.30 -8.80 10.34
N LEU A 31 4.36 -9.20 9.64
CA LEU A 31 4.29 -9.69 8.26
C LEU A 31 3.51 -11.01 8.20
N GLU A 32 3.77 -11.95 9.10
CA GLU A 32 3.05 -13.23 9.18
C GLU A 32 1.55 -13.03 9.41
N LYS A 33 1.17 -12.08 10.28
CA LYS A 33 -0.24 -11.76 10.57
C LYS A 33 -1.04 -11.30 9.35
N THR A 34 -0.40 -10.83 8.28
CA THR A 34 -1.10 -10.53 7.01
C THR A 34 -1.67 -11.79 6.35
N GLY A 35 -1.05 -12.95 6.61
CA GLY A 35 -1.30 -14.19 5.89
C GLY A 35 -0.93 -14.13 4.41
N MET A 36 -0.04 -13.20 4.01
CA MET A 36 0.40 -13.02 2.62
C MET A 36 1.80 -13.58 2.32
N ALA A 37 2.51 -14.08 3.33
CA ALA A 37 3.91 -14.52 3.21
C ALA A 37 4.13 -15.56 2.11
N ASP A 38 3.41 -16.69 2.15
CA ASP A 38 3.51 -17.74 1.13
C ASP A 38 3.14 -17.22 -0.25
N ALA A 39 2.02 -16.49 -0.35
CA ALA A 39 1.53 -15.95 -1.61
C ALA A 39 2.54 -15.00 -2.27
N TYR A 40 3.21 -14.15 -1.49
CA TYR A 40 4.26 -13.26 -1.98
C TYR A 40 5.55 -14.01 -2.31
N ALA A 41 5.97 -14.96 -1.47
CA ALA A 41 7.15 -15.79 -1.74
C ALA A 41 6.99 -16.55 -3.07
N ASP A 42 5.84 -17.18 -3.29
CA ASP A 42 5.49 -17.88 -4.52
C ASP A 42 5.44 -16.92 -5.72
N PHE A 43 4.76 -15.79 -5.57
CA PHE A 43 4.61 -14.80 -6.63
C PHE A 43 5.96 -14.27 -7.12
N VAL A 44 6.84 -13.87 -6.19
CA VAL A 44 8.16 -13.34 -6.53
C VAL A 44 9.05 -14.43 -7.13
N ALA A 45 9.05 -15.64 -6.56
CA ALA A 45 9.84 -16.75 -7.09
C ALA A 45 9.45 -17.13 -8.53
N ALA A 46 8.15 -17.14 -8.83
CA ALA A 46 7.64 -17.42 -10.16
C ALA A 46 8.04 -16.37 -11.20
N ARG A 47 8.22 -15.12 -10.77
CA ARG A 47 8.46 -13.98 -11.66
C ARG A 47 9.95 -13.69 -11.89
N VAL A 48 10.74 -13.81 -10.82
CA VAL A 48 12.17 -13.45 -10.80
C VAL A 48 13.06 -14.68 -10.99
N GLY A 49 12.58 -15.85 -10.56
CA GLY A 49 13.35 -17.09 -10.56
C GLY A 49 14.31 -17.23 -9.39
N ALA A 50 14.80 -18.45 -9.17
CA ALA A 50 15.54 -18.79 -7.95
C ALA A 50 16.92 -18.11 -7.83
N GLY A 51 17.60 -17.84 -8.94
CA GLY A 51 18.96 -17.27 -8.92
C GLY A 51 19.03 -15.91 -8.23
N PRO A 52 18.30 -14.88 -8.71
CA PRO A 52 18.32 -13.56 -8.08
C PRO A 52 17.73 -13.56 -6.66
N CYS A 53 16.69 -14.37 -6.38
CA CYS A 53 16.14 -14.53 -5.04
C CYS A 53 17.20 -15.01 -4.03
N ARG A 54 17.97 -16.04 -4.39
CA ARG A 54 19.07 -16.54 -3.55
C ARG A 54 20.19 -15.52 -3.43
N ALA A 55 20.54 -14.83 -4.50
CA ALA A 55 21.57 -13.80 -4.47
C ALA A 55 21.20 -12.70 -3.46
N LEU A 56 19.94 -12.25 -3.46
CA LEU A 56 19.43 -11.25 -2.51
C LEU A 56 19.43 -11.78 -1.06
N LEU A 57 19.02 -13.03 -0.82
CA LEU A 57 19.07 -13.64 0.51
C LEU A 57 20.49 -13.71 1.09
N THR A 58 21.48 -14.02 0.25
CA THR A 58 22.89 -14.12 0.68
C THR A 58 23.60 -12.78 0.76
N ALA A 59 22.98 -11.71 0.25
CA ALA A 59 23.58 -10.40 0.29
C ALA A 59 23.59 -9.88 1.73
N PRO A 60 24.63 -9.14 2.13
CA PRO A 60 24.70 -8.55 3.47
C PRO A 60 23.71 -7.38 3.59
N VAL A 61 22.45 -7.71 3.86
CA VAL A 61 21.37 -6.75 4.10
C VAL A 61 21.45 -6.28 5.55
N THR A 62 22.32 -5.32 5.86
CA THR A 62 22.30 -4.58 7.13
C THR A 62 21.60 -3.24 6.90
N ALA A 63 20.61 -2.93 7.75
CA ALA A 63 19.89 -1.65 7.69
C ALA A 63 20.90 -0.48 7.80
N GLY A 64 21.13 0.23 6.69
CA GLY A 64 22.07 1.36 6.61
C GLY A 64 22.90 1.42 5.32
N ASP A 65 23.41 0.28 4.84
CA ASP A 65 24.45 0.24 3.77
C ASP A 65 24.02 -0.49 2.49
N LEU A 66 22.72 -0.77 2.34
CA LEU A 66 22.16 -1.53 1.21
C LEU A 66 22.58 -1.02 -0.18
N PRO A 67 22.57 0.31 -0.47
CA PRO A 67 22.84 0.82 -1.81
C PRO A 67 24.27 0.56 -2.30
N GLU A 68 25.25 0.57 -1.39
CA GLU A 68 26.67 0.49 -1.77
C GLU A 68 27.14 -0.95 -1.99
N ARG A 69 26.40 -1.95 -1.48
CA ARG A 69 26.84 -3.35 -1.42
C ARG A 69 26.05 -4.27 -2.36
N LEU A 70 24.98 -3.77 -2.96
CA LEU A 70 24.10 -4.53 -3.86
C LEU A 70 24.30 -4.06 -5.31
N SER A 71 24.20 -4.99 -6.26
CA SER A 71 24.05 -4.59 -7.66
C SER A 71 22.72 -3.85 -7.86
N GLU A 72 22.65 -2.99 -8.87
CA GLU A 72 21.42 -2.28 -9.22
C GLU A 72 20.22 -3.22 -9.44
N GLU A 73 20.46 -4.40 -10.02
CA GLU A 73 19.44 -5.43 -10.22
C GLU A 73 18.88 -5.97 -8.88
N LEU A 74 19.74 -6.18 -7.88
CA LEU A 74 19.32 -6.64 -6.56
C LEU A 74 18.66 -5.52 -5.75
N LEU A 75 19.11 -4.28 -5.92
CA LEU A 75 18.44 -3.11 -5.35
C LEU A 75 17.04 -2.94 -5.90
N GLU A 76 16.87 -3.13 -7.20
CA GLU A 76 15.55 -3.03 -7.83
C GLU A 76 14.63 -4.15 -7.36
N LEU A 77 15.13 -5.38 -7.28
CA LEU A 77 14.38 -6.49 -6.69
C LEU A 77 13.96 -6.20 -5.24
N ALA A 78 14.87 -5.68 -4.42
CA ALA A 78 14.57 -5.29 -3.05
C ALA A 78 13.49 -4.20 -2.99
N ARG A 79 13.55 -3.18 -3.85
CA ARG A 79 12.52 -2.13 -3.96
C ARG A 79 11.17 -2.71 -4.37
N SER A 80 11.14 -3.60 -5.37
CA SER A 80 9.91 -4.25 -5.82
C SER A 80 9.27 -5.09 -4.72
N ILE A 81 10.07 -5.83 -3.94
CA ILE A 81 9.59 -6.59 -2.77
C ILE A 81 9.03 -5.63 -1.71
N THR A 82 9.73 -4.55 -1.38
CA THR A 82 9.24 -3.55 -0.42
C THR A 82 7.93 -2.92 -0.91
N GLN A 83 7.85 -2.52 -2.17
CA GLN A 83 6.63 -1.95 -2.76
C GLN A 83 5.47 -2.95 -2.74
N LEU A 84 5.74 -4.23 -3.02
CA LEU A 84 4.76 -5.30 -2.93
C LEU A 84 4.16 -5.39 -1.53
N TRP A 85 4.99 -5.39 -0.49
CA TRP A 85 4.52 -5.42 0.89
C TRP A 85 3.68 -4.19 1.26
N TYR A 86 4.11 -3.00 0.84
CA TYR A 86 3.39 -1.77 1.19
C TYR A 86 2.06 -1.62 0.47
N THR A 87 1.98 -2.04 -0.79
CA THR A 87 0.84 -1.70 -1.68
C THR A 87 0.02 -2.91 -2.14
N GLY A 88 0.49 -4.13 -1.91
CA GLY A 88 -0.08 -5.34 -2.50
C GLY A 88 0.08 -5.44 -4.02
N SER A 89 0.94 -4.59 -4.60
CA SER A 89 1.14 -4.48 -6.04
C SER A 89 2.61 -4.64 -6.41
N TRP A 90 2.86 -5.37 -7.49
CA TRP A 90 4.19 -5.63 -8.02
C TRP A 90 4.59 -4.62 -9.10
N THR A 91 5.86 -4.22 -9.11
CA THR A 91 6.50 -3.42 -10.14
C THR A 91 7.75 -4.13 -10.63
N GLU A 92 7.91 -4.27 -11.95
CA GLU A 92 9.15 -4.86 -12.53
C GLU A 92 10.37 -3.95 -12.33
N SER A 93 10.12 -2.65 -12.34
CA SER A 93 11.11 -1.60 -12.22
C SER A 93 10.46 -0.28 -11.82
N ALA A 94 11.26 0.64 -11.30
CA ALA A 94 10.87 1.99 -10.99
C ALA A 94 10.23 2.67 -12.21
N GLY A 95 8.97 3.08 -12.06
CA GLY A 95 8.18 3.73 -13.11
C GLY A 95 7.36 2.79 -13.99
N SER A 96 7.47 1.46 -13.83
CA SER A 96 6.59 0.50 -14.49
C SER A 96 5.18 0.52 -13.89
N ALA A 97 4.17 0.22 -14.71
CA ALA A 97 2.79 0.13 -14.24
C ALA A 97 2.65 -1.01 -13.22
N PRO A 98 2.10 -0.73 -12.02
CA PRO A 98 1.98 -1.74 -10.97
C PRO A 98 0.89 -2.76 -11.30
N THR A 99 1.15 -4.03 -10.99
CA THR A 99 0.17 -5.12 -11.10
C THR A 99 -0.27 -5.54 -9.70
N VAL A 100 -1.56 -5.36 -9.39
CA VAL A 100 -2.13 -5.81 -8.11
C VAL A 100 -2.12 -7.34 -8.05
N VAL A 101 -1.53 -7.92 -7.01
CA VAL A 101 -1.41 -9.38 -6.88
C VAL A 101 -2.77 -10.02 -6.61
N SER A 102 -3.56 -9.42 -5.73
CA SER A 102 -4.94 -9.82 -5.45
C SER A 102 -5.69 -8.74 -4.67
N ALA A 103 -7.02 -8.84 -4.58
CA ALA A 103 -7.81 -7.97 -3.72
C ALA A 103 -7.40 -8.07 -2.24
N ARG A 104 -7.01 -9.28 -1.79
CA ARG A 104 -6.50 -9.49 -0.43
C ARG A 104 -5.14 -8.81 -0.23
N ALA A 105 -4.24 -8.88 -1.21
CA ALA A 105 -2.95 -8.21 -1.17
C ALA A 105 -3.11 -6.69 -0.99
N TYR A 106 -4.06 -6.09 -1.71
CA TYR A 106 -4.40 -4.67 -1.54
C TYR A 106 -4.96 -4.36 -0.14
N ALA A 107 -5.83 -5.23 0.38
CA ALA A 107 -6.42 -5.06 1.71
C ALA A 107 -5.38 -5.13 2.84
N GLU A 108 -4.41 -6.04 2.73
CA GLU A 108 -3.37 -6.30 3.71
C GLU A 108 -2.09 -5.46 3.51
N GLY A 109 -2.09 -4.50 2.58
CA GLY A 109 -0.94 -3.64 2.31
C GLY A 109 -0.47 -2.89 3.56
N LEU A 110 0.84 -2.92 3.83
CA LEU A 110 1.41 -2.32 5.05
C LEU A 110 1.21 -0.81 5.13
N VAL A 111 1.00 -0.12 3.99
CA VAL A 111 0.71 1.31 3.95
C VAL A 111 -0.50 1.68 4.82
N TRP A 112 -1.52 0.82 4.87
CA TRP A 112 -2.72 1.10 5.67
C TRP A 112 -2.44 1.05 7.16
N ARG A 113 -1.58 0.12 7.59
CA ARG A 113 -1.13 0.03 8.98
C ARG A 113 -0.28 1.23 9.38
N THR A 114 0.63 1.69 8.50
CA THR A 114 1.42 2.91 8.76
C THR A 114 0.56 4.16 8.91
N LEU A 115 -0.58 4.20 8.23
CA LEU A 115 -1.53 5.32 8.27
C LEU A 115 -2.57 5.18 9.40
N GLY A 116 -2.48 4.12 10.23
CA GLY A 116 -3.44 3.86 11.31
C GLY A 116 -4.84 3.50 10.82
N GLY A 117 -4.98 2.97 9.61
CA GLY A 117 -6.26 2.75 8.95
C GLY A 117 -6.41 1.40 8.27
N HIS A 118 -7.44 1.30 7.44
CA HIS A 118 -7.78 0.11 6.66
C HIS A 118 -7.84 0.49 5.18
N ALA A 119 -7.61 -0.48 4.30
CA ALA A 119 -7.67 -0.23 2.87
C ALA A 119 -9.06 0.26 2.44
N PRO A 120 -9.15 1.35 1.65
CA PRO A 120 -10.41 1.85 1.11
C PRO A 120 -11.22 0.74 0.41
N GLY A 121 -12.51 0.66 0.70
CA GLY A 121 -13.41 -0.31 0.06
C GLY A 121 -13.27 -1.76 0.56
N THR A 122 -12.42 -2.04 1.55
CA THR A 122 -12.26 -3.39 2.14
C THR A 122 -13.01 -3.58 3.45
N GLY A 123 -13.43 -2.47 4.07
CA GLY A 123 -14.37 -2.41 5.18
C GLY A 123 -15.35 -1.26 4.99
N ARG A 124 -16.41 -1.24 5.79
CA ARG A 124 -17.30 -0.07 5.90
C ARG A 124 -16.95 0.67 7.18
N PRO A 125 -16.20 1.78 7.12
CA PRO A 125 -16.27 2.77 8.17
C PRO A 125 -17.74 3.19 8.30
N GLY A 126 -18.24 3.30 9.53
CA GLY A 126 -19.57 3.88 9.74
C GLY A 126 -19.65 5.27 9.11
N TYR A 127 -20.84 5.70 8.65
CA TYR A 127 -21.02 7.09 8.23
C TYR A 127 -20.60 8.03 9.37
N GLY A 128 -19.78 9.03 9.06
CA GLY A 128 -19.26 9.97 10.06
C GLY A 128 -17.98 9.54 10.78
N SER A 129 -17.39 8.37 10.48
CA SER A 129 -16.09 7.96 11.06
C SER A 129 -14.96 8.94 10.74
N TRP A 130 -15.10 9.73 9.67
CA TRP A 130 -14.15 10.78 9.30
C TRP A 130 -14.20 12.01 10.22
N SER A 131 -15.18 12.10 11.13
CA SER A 131 -15.32 13.19 12.11
C SER A 131 -14.58 12.90 13.42
N GLU A 132 -14.12 11.66 13.62
CA GLU A 132 -13.33 11.29 14.78
C GLU A 132 -11.85 11.70 14.57
N PRO A 133 -11.18 12.26 15.59
CA PRO A 133 -9.76 12.57 15.51
C PRO A 133 -8.93 11.28 15.40
N PRO A 134 -7.77 11.31 14.72
CA PRO A 134 -6.93 10.14 14.58
C PRO A 134 -6.33 9.72 15.93
N ASP A 135 -6.25 8.40 16.14
CA ASP A 135 -5.58 7.83 17.31
C ASP A 135 -4.08 8.20 17.28
N GLY A 136 -3.71 9.17 18.12
CA GLY A 136 -2.39 9.79 18.13
C GLY A 136 -2.41 11.27 18.53
N GLU A 137 -3.59 11.90 18.49
CA GLU A 137 -3.79 13.26 18.98
C GLU A 137 -4.00 13.27 20.51
N ALA A 138 -2.91 13.11 21.28
CA ALA A 138 -2.90 13.62 22.65
C ALA A 138 -2.89 15.16 22.58
N VAL A 139 -4.06 15.76 22.35
CA VAL A 139 -4.26 17.20 22.43
C VAL A 139 -4.13 17.63 23.89
N GLY A 140 -2.92 17.99 24.32
CA GLY A 140 -2.79 19.05 25.33
C GLY A 140 -3.51 20.30 24.80
N PRO A 141 -4.14 21.14 25.65
CA PRO A 141 -5.11 22.13 25.20
C PRO A 141 -4.43 23.15 24.27
N VAL A 142 -4.56 22.94 22.97
CA VAL A 142 -4.36 24.01 22.00
C VAL A 142 -5.66 24.79 22.03
N ALA A 143 -5.59 26.01 22.55
CA ALA A 143 -6.64 27.00 22.37
C ALA A 143 -6.69 27.32 20.86
N GLY A 144 -7.36 26.45 20.11
CA GLY A 144 -7.65 26.64 18.71
C GLY A 144 -8.68 27.75 18.61
N THR A 145 -8.23 28.96 18.30
CA THR A 145 -9.09 29.94 17.65
C THR A 145 -9.67 29.27 16.42
N VAL A 146 -10.94 28.88 16.51
CA VAL A 146 -11.72 28.41 15.37
C VAL A 146 -11.65 29.53 14.35
N LEU A 147 -10.99 29.29 13.22
CA LEU A 147 -11.06 30.22 12.10
C LEU A 147 -12.52 30.18 11.64
N SER A 148 -13.30 31.19 12.04
CA SER A 148 -14.65 31.39 11.54
C SER A 148 -14.58 31.45 10.02
N VAL A 149 -14.98 30.37 9.36
CA VAL A 149 -15.28 30.37 7.94
C VAL A 149 -16.47 31.31 7.76
N PRO A 150 -16.34 32.45 7.06
CA PRO A 150 -17.50 33.30 6.80
C PRO A 150 -18.51 32.48 6.00
N GLY A 151 -19.76 32.49 6.47
CA GLY A 151 -20.87 31.79 5.82
C GLY A 151 -21.04 32.25 4.36
N PRO A 152 -21.67 31.43 3.51
CA PRO A 152 -21.80 31.73 2.10
C PRO A 152 -22.53 33.05 1.89
N VAL A 153 -21.91 33.96 1.14
CA VAL A 153 -22.51 35.21 0.72
C VAL A 153 -23.71 34.85 -0.17
N ARG A 154 -24.93 35.09 0.33
CA ARG A 154 -26.16 34.93 -0.47
C ARG A 154 -26.16 35.98 -1.57
N GLY A 155 -25.65 35.63 -2.74
CA GLY A 155 -25.89 36.38 -3.97
C GLY A 155 -27.39 36.35 -4.32
N PRO A 156 -27.89 37.36 -5.04
CA PRO A 156 -29.30 37.42 -5.44
C PRO A 156 -29.65 36.21 -6.32
N VAL A 157 -30.76 35.54 -5.97
CA VAL A 157 -31.31 34.41 -6.71
C VAL A 157 -31.74 34.90 -8.10
N PRO A 158 -31.24 34.33 -9.21
CA PRO A 158 -31.73 34.67 -10.53
C PRO A 158 -33.21 34.27 -10.66
N GLY A 159 -34.03 35.19 -11.15
CA GLY A 159 -35.46 34.97 -11.37
C GLY A 159 -35.73 33.84 -12.36
N PRO A 160 -36.94 33.26 -12.36
CA PRO A 160 -37.28 32.10 -13.17
C PRO A 160 -37.15 32.40 -14.67
N ILE A 161 -36.39 31.56 -15.37
CA ILE A 161 -36.28 31.58 -16.83
C ILE A 161 -37.64 31.16 -17.40
N ARG A 162 -38.37 32.11 -18.00
CA ARG A 162 -39.56 31.81 -18.79
C ARG A 162 -39.15 31.07 -20.07
N GLY A 163 -39.41 29.77 -20.11
CA GLY A 163 -39.30 28.98 -21.34
C GLY A 163 -40.34 29.44 -22.39
N PRO A 164 -40.08 29.22 -23.69
CA PRO A 164 -41.00 29.60 -24.76
C PRO A 164 -42.27 28.75 -24.75
N VAL A 165 -43.42 29.41 -24.96
CA VAL A 165 -44.75 28.81 -25.03
C VAL A 165 -44.91 28.08 -26.39
N PRO A 166 -45.37 26.82 -26.44
CA PRO A 166 -45.60 26.14 -27.71
C PRO A 166 -46.80 26.75 -28.43
N ARG A 167 -46.60 27.10 -29.71
CA ARG A 167 -47.65 27.55 -30.62
C ARG A 167 -48.53 26.35 -30.98
N ALA A 168 -49.81 26.41 -30.63
CA ALA A 168 -50.78 25.43 -31.09
C ALA A 168 -50.93 25.53 -32.62
N VAL A 169 -50.60 24.45 -33.32
CA VAL A 169 -50.96 24.25 -34.73
C VAL A 169 -52.41 23.81 -34.77
N ARG A 170 -53.19 24.47 -35.62
CA ARG A 170 -54.61 24.19 -35.89
C ARG A 170 -54.74 23.37 -37.16
#